data_AF-A0A2T7NVU9-F1
#
_entry.id   AF-A0A2T7NVU9-F1
#
_cell.length_a   1.000
_cell.length_b   1.000
_cell.length_c   1.000
_cell.angle_alpha   90.00
_cell.angle_beta   90.00
_cell.angle_gamma   90.00
#
_symmetry.space_group_name_H-M   'P 1'
#
loop_
_entity.id
_entity.type
_entity.pdbx_description
1 polymer ?
#
loop_
_entity_poly.entity_id
_entity_poly.type
_entity_poly.pdbx_seq_one_letter_code
_entity_poly.pdbx_strand_id
1 'polypeptide(L)'
;MAKHPWRIVDDCGGAFSMGAIGGAFFHSIKGYRNAPSGHYRRLIGSVVTLKERAPIVGGNFAVWGGLFSAIDCSLVYVRKKEDPWNSIASGAMTGAILSVRNGAGAMIGSAVIGGVLLALIEGMGIMFTRFTAEQYNPANHIVEDSSQMPPSSKSSPFFSGQAPQYQ
;
A
#
# COMPACT_ATOMS: atom_id res chain seq x y z
N MET A 1 -5.25 -11.15 -15.42
CA MET A 1 -6.05 -9.95 -15.75
C MET A 1 -5.09 -8.80 -15.98
N ALA A 2 -5.07 -8.18 -17.17
CA ALA A 2 -4.28 -6.97 -17.39
C ALA A 2 -4.91 -5.85 -16.56
N LYS A 3 -4.25 -5.42 -15.47
CA LYS A 3 -4.70 -4.31 -14.63
C LYS A 3 -4.93 -3.10 -15.55
N HIS A 4 -6.17 -2.61 -15.60
CA HIS A 4 -6.63 -1.58 -16.51
C HIS A 4 -5.76 -0.31 -16.36
N PRO A 5 -5.40 0.44 -17.42
CA PRO A 5 -4.65 1.70 -17.33
C PRO A 5 -5.21 2.72 -16.33
N TRP A 6 -6.50 2.64 -15.99
CA TRP A 6 -7.12 3.44 -14.93
C TRP A 6 -6.47 3.24 -13.56
N ARG A 7 -5.96 2.03 -13.27
CA ARG A 7 -5.30 1.73 -11.99
C ARG A 7 -4.05 2.59 -11.79
N ILE A 8 -3.26 2.82 -12.84
CA ILE A 8 -2.06 3.67 -12.75
C ILE A 8 -2.47 5.10 -12.41
N VAL A 9 -3.54 5.61 -13.04
CA VAL A 9 -4.06 6.96 -12.78
C VAL A 9 -4.59 7.08 -11.35
N ASP A 10 -5.32 6.07 -10.87
CA ASP A 10 -5.84 6.03 -9.50
C ASP A 10 -4.72 5.97 -8.46
N ASP A 11 -3.72 5.10 -8.67
CA ASP A 11 -2.55 4.98 -7.79
C ASP A 11 -1.70 6.27 -7.80
N CYS A 12 -1.51 6.90 -8.97
CA CYS A 12 -0.90 8.23 -9.08
C CYS A 12 -1.66 9.29 -8.27
N GLY A 13 -2.98 9.36 -8.43
CA GLY A 13 -3.84 10.35 -7.80
C GLY A 13 -3.95 10.16 -6.28
N GLY A 14 -4.05 8.90 -5.83
CA GLY A 14 -4.02 8.52 -4.43
C GLY A 14 -2.68 8.90 -3.79
N ALA A 15 -1.56 8.55 -4.43
CA ALA A 15 -0.23 8.91 -3.95
C ALA A 15 0.00 10.43 -3.94
N PHE A 16 -0.47 11.15 -4.97
CA PHE A 16 -0.44 12.62 -5.00
C PHE A 16 -1.17 13.21 -3.80
N SER A 17 -2.39 12.75 -3.54
CA SER A 17 -3.23 13.27 -2.46
C SER A 17 -2.60 12.99 -1.09
N MET A 18 -2.11 11.77 -0.87
CA MET A 18 -1.36 11.41 0.35
C MET A 18 -0.12 12.30 0.54
N GLY A 19 0.68 12.49 -0.53
CA GLY A 19 1.88 13.31 -0.49
C GLY A 19 1.58 14.80 -0.30
N ALA A 20 0.52 15.31 -0.91
CA ALA A 20 0.09 16.71 -0.76
C ALA A 20 -0.41 16.99 0.65
N ILE A 21 -1.22 16.10 1.23
CA ILE A 21 -1.75 16.25 2.61
C ILE A 21 -0.61 16.10 3.63
N GLY A 22 0.21 15.06 3.51
CA GLY A 22 1.33 14.82 4.42
C GLY A 22 2.41 15.91 4.32
N GLY A 23 2.74 16.31 3.09
CA GLY A 23 3.65 17.43 2.81
C GLY A 23 3.09 18.74 3.35
N ALA A 24 1.79 18.98 3.18
CA ALA A 24 1.13 20.17 3.70
C ALA A 24 1.26 20.27 5.23
N PHE A 25 0.95 19.19 5.93
CA PHE A 25 1.05 19.15 7.39
C PHE A 25 2.49 19.38 7.87
N PHE A 26 3.45 18.62 7.32
CA PHE A 26 4.84 18.69 7.74
C PHE A 26 5.48 20.05 7.42
N HIS A 27 5.24 20.58 6.21
CA HIS A 27 5.78 21.87 5.80
C HIS A 27 5.08 23.07 6.44
N SER A 28 3.82 22.93 6.87
CA SER A 28 3.15 23.97 7.66
C SER A 28 3.79 24.12 9.04
N ILE A 29 4.06 23.00 9.73
CA ILE A 29 4.75 23.02 11.03
C ILE A 29 6.16 23.54 10.88
N LYS A 30 6.90 23.06 9.87
CA LYS A 30 8.28 23.50 9.63
C LYS A 30 8.36 24.97 9.22
N GLY A 31 7.43 25.43 8.38
CA GLY A 31 7.30 26.84 7.98
C GLY A 31 6.95 27.75 9.16
N TYR A 32 6.07 27.31 10.06
CA TYR A 32 5.74 28.04 11.28
C TYR A 32 6.94 28.16 12.24
N ARG A 33 7.74 27.09 12.37
CA ARG A 33 8.93 27.06 13.23
C ARG A 33 10.11 27.86 12.68
N ASN A 34 10.27 27.90 11.35
CA ASN A 34 11.39 28.57 10.69
C ASN A 34 11.12 30.05 10.33
N ALA A 35 9.88 30.51 10.48
CA ALA A 35 9.49 31.88 10.16
C ALA A 35 9.89 32.90 11.26
N PRO A 36 10.15 34.17 10.88
CA PRO A 36 10.56 35.23 11.81
C PRO A 36 9.53 35.48 12.92
N SER A 37 10.01 36.01 14.06
CA SER A 37 9.21 36.23 15.27
C SER A 37 7.97 37.10 15.02
N GLY A 38 6.82 36.61 15.49
CA GLY A 38 5.50 37.25 15.37
C GLY A 38 4.44 36.28 14.83
N HIS A 39 3.33 36.11 15.55
CA HIS A 39 2.28 35.13 15.19
C HIS A 39 1.75 35.32 13.76
N TYR A 40 1.51 36.57 13.34
CA TYR A 40 1.05 36.88 11.98
C TYR A 40 2.07 36.50 10.89
N ARG A 41 3.36 36.82 11.08
CA ARG A 41 4.43 36.48 10.13
C ARG A 41 4.72 34.98 10.08
N ARG A 42 4.55 34.27 11.20
CA ARG A 42 4.66 32.81 11.25
C ARG A 42 3.54 32.12 10.50
N LEU A 43 2.30 32.60 10.62
CA LEU A 43 1.17 32.06 9.86
C LEU A 43 1.33 32.31 8.35
N ILE A 44 1.78 33.49 7.95
CA ILE A 44 2.09 33.77 6.55
C ILE A 44 3.24 32.87 6.06
N GLY A 45 4.33 32.76 6.83
CA GLY A 45 5.47 31.91 6.49
C GLY A 45 5.09 30.44 6.35
N SER A 46 4.19 29.92 7.20
CA SER A 46 3.66 28.56 7.06
C SER A 46 2.83 28.40 5.80
N VAL A 47 1.96 29.35 5.46
CA VAL A 47 1.11 29.27 4.26
C VAL A 47 1.95 29.35 2.98
N VAL A 48 2.97 30.21 2.94
CA VAL A 48 3.91 30.31 1.81
C VAL A 48 4.69 29.00 1.64
N THR A 49 5.28 28.49 2.73
CA THR A 49 6.04 27.23 2.69
C THR A 49 5.16 26.04 2.29
N LEU A 50 3.94 25.98 2.81
CA LEU A 50 2.93 25.01 2.44
C LEU A 50 2.64 25.04 0.94
N LYS A 51 2.32 26.23 0.40
CA LYS A 51 1.94 26.40 -1.00
C LYS A 51 3.07 26.06 -1.96
N GLU A 52 4.32 26.34 -1.59
CA GLU A 52 5.49 26.04 -2.41
C GLU A 52 5.89 24.56 -2.34
N ARG A 53 5.79 23.91 -1.17
CA ARG A 53 6.39 22.58 -0.95
C ARG A 53 5.39 21.43 -1.04
N ALA A 54 4.13 21.61 -0.64
CA ALA A 54 3.13 20.55 -0.70
C ALA A 54 2.91 19.96 -2.11
N PRO A 55 2.77 20.76 -3.20
CA PRO A 55 2.59 20.18 -4.54
C PRO A 55 3.86 19.48 -5.05
N ILE A 56 5.06 19.91 -4.62
CA ILE A 56 6.32 19.25 -4.99
C ILE A 56 6.40 17.88 -4.33
N VAL A 57 6.08 17.79 -3.03
CA VAL A 57 6.04 16.52 -2.30
C VAL A 57 4.97 15.61 -2.90
N GLY A 58 3.75 16.11 -3.12
CA GLY A 58 2.68 15.37 -3.79
C GLY A 58 3.10 14.85 -5.16
N GLY A 59 3.75 15.68 -5.99
CA GLY A 59 4.26 15.28 -7.30
C GLY A 59 5.30 14.17 -7.23
N ASN A 60 6.24 14.23 -6.27
CA ASN A 60 7.22 13.16 -6.07
C ASN A 60 6.55 11.83 -5.68
N PHE A 61 5.54 11.87 -4.80
CA PHE A 61 4.76 10.68 -4.44
C PHE A 61 3.94 10.15 -5.61
N ALA A 62 3.37 11.03 -6.43
CA ALA A 62 2.63 10.65 -7.63
C ALA A 62 3.52 9.91 -8.65
N VAL A 63 4.73 10.43 -8.91
CA VAL A 63 5.70 9.79 -9.80
C VAL A 63 6.13 8.44 -9.25
N TRP A 64 6.39 8.36 -7.93
CA TRP A 64 6.74 7.09 -7.29
C TRP A 64 5.61 6.05 -7.40
N GLY A 65 4.38 6.42 -7.04
CA GLY A 65 3.21 5.53 -7.10
C GLY A 65 2.87 5.11 -8.54
N GLY A 66 2.90 6.04 -9.48
CA GLY A 66 2.66 5.76 -10.89
C GLY A 66 3.68 4.83 -11.50
N LEU A 67 4.97 5.06 -11.21
CA LEU A 67 6.04 4.22 -11.71
C LEU A 67 5.99 2.82 -11.09
N PHE A 68 5.70 2.73 -9.79
CA PHE A 68 5.48 1.45 -9.11
C PHE A 68 4.36 0.65 -9.78
N SER A 69 3.19 1.26 -9.99
CA SER A 69 2.05 0.60 -10.61
C SER A 69 2.31 0.22 -12.08
N ALA A 70 3.01 1.07 -12.84
CA ALA A 70 3.39 0.77 -14.22
C ALA A 70 4.34 -0.43 -14.30
N ILE A 71 5.32 -0.51 -13.40
CA ILE A 71 6.28 -1.62 -13.36
C ILE A 71 5.59 -2.91 -12.89
N ASP A 72 4.74 -2.85 -11.85
CA ASP A 72 3.98 -4.00 -11.37
C ASP A 72 3.09 -4.56 -12.49
N CYS A 73 2.34 -3.69 -13.18
CA CYS A 73 1.51 -4.09 -14.31
C CYS A 73 2.33 -4.72 -15.45
N SER A 74 3.52 -4.17 -15.75
CA SER A 74 4.43 -4.70 -16.76
C SER A 74 4.96 -6.09 -16.38
N LEU A 75 5.33 -6.28 -15.12
CA LEU A 75 5.83 -7.58 -14.65
C LEU A 75 4.73 -8.65 -14.60
N VAL A 76 3.52 -8.31 -14.15
CA VAL A 76 2.37 -9.23 -14.19
C VAL A 76 2.05 -9.60 -15.63
N TYR A 77 2.13 -8.65 -16.57
CA TYR A 77 1.92 -8.90 -17.99
C TYR A 77 2.94 -9.90 -18.57
N VAL A 78 4.23 -9.75 -18.22
CA VAL A 78 5.30 -10.63 -18.70
C VAL A 78 5.26 -12.01 -18.05
N ARG A 79 5.04 -12.08 -16.72
CA ARG A 79 5.14 -13.35 -15.97
C ARG A 79 3.82 -14.11 -15.82
N LYS A 80 2.67 -13.46 -16.09
CA LYS A 80 1.31 -13.98 -15.93
C LYS A 80 1.03 -14.63 -14.56
N LYS A 81 1.81 -14.25 -13.53
CA LYS A 81 1.67 -14.70 -12.15
C LYS A 81 1.71 -13.48 -11.24
N GLU A 82 0.84 -13.47 -10.23
CA GLU A 82 0.83 -12.45 -9.18
C GLU A 82 1.47 -13.06 -7.93
N ASP A 83 2.80 -12.95 -7.83
CA ASP A 83 3.57 -13.42 -6.69
C ASP A 83 4.06 -12.22 -5.85
N PRO A 84 4.22 -12.34 -4.52
CA PRO A 84 4.77 -11.27 -3.66
C PRO A 84 6.14 -10.75 -4.11
N TRP A 85 6.89 -11.58 -4.83
CA TRP A 85 8.16 -11.21 -5.46
C TRP A 85 8.00 -10.09 -6.50
N ASN A 86 6.83 -9.97 -7.11
CA ASN A 86 6.53 -8.96 -8.10
C ASN A 86 6.49 -7.56 -7.48
N SER A 87 5.83 -7.43 -6.32
CA SER A 87 5.77 -6.21 -5.52
C SER A 87 7.17 -5.79 -5.03
N ILE A 88 8.00 -6.74 -4.59
CA ILE A 88 9.37 -6.45 -4.14
C ILE A 88 10.25 -5.98 -5.30
N ALA A 89 10.19 -6.69 -6.43
CA ALA A 89 10.96 -6.36 -7.61
C ALA A 89 10.54 -5.02 -8.23
N SER A 90 9.23 -4.72 -8.26
CA SER A 90 8.72 -3.44 -8.74
C SER A 90 9.12 -2.28 -7.81
N GLY A 91 9.14 -2.49 -6.50
CA GLY A 91 9.69 -1.51 -5.54
C GLY A 91 11.17 -1.22 -5.76
N ALA A 92 11.98 -2.28 -5.93
CA ALA A 92 13.41 -2.13 -6.21
C ALA A 92 13.67 -1.42 -7.54
N MET A 93 12.95 -1.78 -8.61
CA MET A 93 13.09 -1.13 -9.91
C MET A 93 12.62 0.32 -9.90
N THR A 94 11.51 0.62 -9.21
CA THR A 94 11.03 2.00 -9.04
C THR A 94 12.09 2.85 -8.34
N GLY A 95 12.66 2.35 -7.25
CA GLY A 95 13.75 3.02 -6.53
C GLY A 95 14.96 3.25 -7.43
N ALA A 96 15.38 2.24 -8.18
CA ALA A 96 16.50 2.33 -9.12
C ALA A 96 16.27 3.41 -10.18
N ILE A 97 15.12 3.37 -10.87
CA ILE A 97 14.78 4.28 -11.97
C ILE A 97 14.72 5.73 -11.49
N LEU A 98 14.16 5.99 -10.30
CA LEU A 98 14.09 7.36 -9.76
C LEU A 98 15.47 7.94 -9.41
N SER A 99 16.44 7.09 -9.10
CA SER A 99 17.79 7.50 -8.73
C SER A 99 18.80 7.34 -9.86
N VAL A 100 18.37 6.95 -11.06
CA VAL A 100 19.26 6.71 -12.21
C VAL A 100 20.13 7.93 -12.54
N ARG A 101 19.56 9.13 -12.39
CA ARG A 101 20.25 10.40 -12.65
C ARG A 101 21.29 10.78 -11.58
N ASN A 102 21.28 10.12 -10.42
CA ASN A 102 22.16 10.40 -9.30
C ASN A 102 23.41 9.50 -9.29
N GLY A 103 23.59 8.66 -10.31
CA GLY A 103 24.72 7.74 -10.46
C GLY A 103 24.46 6.34 -9.91
N ALA A 104 25.36 5.40 -10.23
CA ALA A 104 25.18 3.98 -9.95
C ALA A 104 25.05 3.64 -8.45
N GLY A 105 25.81 4.32 -7.58
CA GLY A 105 25.72 4.12 -6.13
C GLY A 105 24.35 4.51 -5.55
N ALA A 106 23.80 5.64 -5.99
CA ALA A 106 22.48 6.08 -5.58
C ALA A 106 21.38 5.15 -6.10
N MET A 107 21.52 4.64 -7.33
CA MET A 107 20.60 3.67 -7.94
C MET A 107 20.54 2.35 -7.15
N ILE A 108 21.68 1.80 -6.74
CA ILE A 108 21.72 0.57 -5.93
C ILE A 108 21.13 0.84 -4.54
N GLY A 109 21.53 1.95 -3.90
CA GLY A 109 21.01 2.32 -2.58
C GLY A 109 19.49 2.48 -2.56
N SER A 110 18.93 3.18 -3.54
CA SER A 110 17.48 3.37 -3.65
C SER A 110 16.74 2.07 -4.01
N ALA A 111 17.33 1.21 -4.83
CA ALA A 111 16.76 -0.10 -5.14
C ALA A 111 16.67 -1.00 -3.91
N VAL A 112 17.72 -1.04 -3.08
CA VAL A 112 17.72 -1.80 -1.82
C VAL A 112 16.66 -1.27 -0.87
N ILE A 113 16.61 0.04 -0.65
CA ILE A 113 15.61 0.66 0.23
C ILE A 113 14.19 0.37 -0.28
N GLY A 114 13.94 0.56 -1.57
CA GLY A 114 12.63 0.28 -2.18
C GLY A 114 12.21 -1.19 -2.09
N GLY A 115 13.14 -2.11 -2.34
CA GLY A 115 12.89 -3.55 -2.22
C GLY A 115 12.62 -3.98 -0.77
N VAL A 116 13.40 -3.49 0.19
CA VAL A 116 13.21 -3.80 1.62
C VAL A 116 11.88 -3.27 2.14
N LEU A 117 11.53 -2.02 1.80
CA LEU A 117 10.26 -1.43 2.25
C LEU A 117 9.05 -2.23 1.76
N LEU A 118 9.02 -2.63 0.49
CA LEU A 118 7.91 -3.41 -0.04
C LEU A 118 7.94 -4.87 0.41
N ALA A 119 9.12 -5.45 0.66
CA ALA A 119 9.22 -6.76 1.29
C ALA A 119 8.59 -6.76 2.69
N LEU A 120 8.77 -5.67 3.45
CA LEU A 120 8.13 -5.52 4.76
C LEU A 120 6.61 -5.32 4.65
N ILE A 121 6.15 -4.51 3.70
CA ILE A 121 4.71 -4.27 3.49
C ILE A 121 4.01 -5.57 3.09
N GLU A 122 4.56 -6.30 2.13
CA GLU A 122 3.96 -7.56 1.67
C GLU A 122 4.08 -8.66 2.72
N GLY A 123 5.19 -8.70 3.45
CA GLY A 123 5.38 -9.61 4.58
C GLY A 123 4.38 -9.38 5.71
N MET A 124 4.09 -8.11 6.05
CA MET A 124 3.02 -7.76 6.99
C MET A 124 1.64 -8.09 6.44
N GLY A 125 1.39 -7.86 5.15
CA GLY A 125 0.13 -8.22 4.49
C GLY A 125 -0.19 -9.71 4.62
N ILE A 126 0.79 -10.57 4.32
CA ILE A 126 0.65 -12.02 4.47
C ILE A 126 0.38 -12.40 5.93
N MET A 127 1.07 -11.79 6.88
CA MET A 127 0.86 -12.05 8.32
C MET A 127 -0.54 -11.63 8.78
N PHE A 128 -1.01 -10.43 8.40
CA PHE A 128 -2.35 -9.97 8.75
C PHE A 128 -3.43 -10.87 8.15
N THR A 129 -3.30 -11.25 6.88
CA THR A 129 -4.25 -12.18 6.26
C THR A 129 -4.26 -13.53 6.98
N ARG A 130 -3.12 -14.03 7.44
CA ARG A 130 -3.04 -15.27 8.23
C ARG A 130 -3.74 -15.13 9.58
N PHE A 131 -3.51 -14.05 10.33
CA PHE A 131 -4.19 -13.81 11.60
C PHE A 131 -5.71 -13.69 11.45
N THR A 132 -6.20 -12.93 10.47
CA THR A 132 -7.64 -12.82 10.22
C THR A 132 -8.23 -14.14 9.74
N ALA A 133 -7.50 -14.91 8.93
CA ALA A 133 -7.95 -16.24 8.50
C ALA A 133 -8.00 -17.24 9.67
N GLU A 134 -7.11 -17.16 10.66
CA GLU A 134 -7.20 -17.96 11.89
C GLU A 134 -8.41 -17.58 12.74
N GLN A 135 -8.80 -16.30 12.78
CA GLN A 135 -10.04 -15.87 13.45
C GLN A 135 -11.31 -16.38 12.77
N TYR A 136 -11.30 -16.51 11.43
CA TYR A 136 -12.42 -17.06 10.67
C TYR A 136 -12.31 -18.57 10.43
N ASN A 137 -11.38 -19.26 11.10
CA ASN A 137 -11.26 -20.71 10.97
C ASN A 137 -12.48 -21.38 11.65
N PRO A 138 -13.36 -22.07 10.89
CA PRO A 138 -14.55 -22.70 11.44
C PRO A 138 -14.25 -23.78 12.50
N ALA A 139 -12.99 -24.21 12.64
CA ALA A 139 -12.56 -25.13 13.70
C ALA A 139 -12.60 -24.52 15.11
N ASN A 140 -12.42 -23.21 15.27
CA ASN A 140 -12.47 -22.56 16.59
C ASN A 140 -13.90 -22.16 17.00
N HIS A 141 -14.81 -21.98 16.05
CA HIS A 141 -16.21 -21.65 16.34
C HIS A 141 -17.03 -22.84 16.89
N ILE A 142 -16.50 -24.07 16.80
CA ILE A 142 -17.14 -25.28 17.36
C ILE A 142 -16.84 -25.43 18.86
N VAL A 143 -15.75 -24.84 19.36
CA VAL A 143 -15.32 -25.00 20.77
C VAL A 143 -16.09 -24.06 21.70
N GLU A 144 -16.47 -22.85 21.26
CA GLU A 144 -17.28 -21.93 22.09
C GLU A 144 -18.79 -22.27 22.10
N ASP A 145 -19.32 -22.91 21.05
CA ASP A 145 -20.73 -23.29 20.94
C ASP A 145 -21.05 -24.67 21.55
N SER A 146 -20.08 -25.32 22.19
CA SER A 146 -20.28 -26.61 22.89
C SER A 146 -20.68 -26.44 24.37
N SER A 147 -20.63 -25.22 24.91
CA SER A 147 -20.93 -24.94 26.33
C SER A 147 -22.39 -24.58 26.63
N GLN A 148 -23.24 -24.42 25.61
CA GLN A 148 -24.59 -23.89 25.78
C GLN A 148 -25.61 -24.60 24.88
N MET A 149 -26.04 -25.83 25.22
CA MET A 149 -27.46 -26.28 25.15
C MET A 149 -27.66 -27.77 25.53
N PRO A 150 -28.85 -28.16 26.03
CA PRO A 150 -29.12 -29.39 26.80
C PRO A 150 -29.27 -30.64 25.90
N PRO A 151 -29.32 -31.87 26.47
CA PRO A 151 -29.19 -33.08 25.67
C PRO A 151 -30.50 -33.48 24.97
N SER A 152 -30.32 -34.19 23.84
CA SER A 152 -31.27 -35.05 23.12
C SER A 152 -32.05 -34.41 21.96
N SER A 153 -31.75 -34.82 20.73
CA SER A 153 -32.48 -35.93 20.09
C SER A 153 -32.00 -36.19 18.64
N LYS A 154 -32.11 -37.45 18.25
CA LYS A 154 -31.62 -38.11 17.04
C LYS A 154 -32.34 -37.66 15.76
N SER A 155 -31.63 -37.57 14.62
CA SER A 155 -31.91 -38.34 13.38
C SER A 155 -31.23 -37.73 12.14
N SER A 156 -30.51 -38.57 11.41
CA SER A 156 -29.91 -38.37 10.08
C SER A 156 -30.88 -38.79 8.95
N PRO A 157 -30.50 -38.80 7.66
CA PRO A 157 -29.95 -37.76 6.77
C PRO A 157 -30.74 -37.67 5.43
N PHE A 158 -30.74 -36.56 4.69
CA PHE A 158 -31.17 -36.60 3.27
C PHE A 158 -30.59 -35.47 2.42
N PHE A 159 -30.13 -35.89 1.23
CA PHE A 159 -29.96 -35.13 -0.01
C PHE A 159 -28.64 -34.38 -0.30
N SER A 160 -27.74 -35.15 -0.91
CA SER A 160 -27.00 -34.85 -2.14
C SER A 160 -27.28 -33.52 -2.86
N GLY A 161 -26.20 -32.84 -3.29
CA GLY A 161 -26.20 -32.18 -4.60
C GLY A 161 -25.43 -30.87 -4.72
N GLN A 162 -24.25 -30.96 -5.33
CA GLN A 162 -23.81 -30.10 -6.43
C GLN A 162 -23.12 -28.75 -6.09
N ALA A 163 -21.81 -28.71 -6.33
CA ALA A 163 -21.00 -27.50 -6.40
C ALA A 163 -21.26 -26.71 -7.70
N PRO A 164 -21.24 -25.36 -7.70
CA PRO A 164 -21.24 -24.59 -8.94
C PRO A 164 -19.82 -24.33 -9.46
N GLN A 165 -19.68 -24.60 -10.76
CA GLN A 165 -18.57 -24.27 -11.63
C GLN A 165 -18.45 -22.76 -11.84
N TYR A 166 -17.20 -22.33 -12.06
CA TYR A 166 -16.75 -20.98 -12.37
C TYR A 166 -17.20 -20.55 -13.78
N GLN A 167 -17.68 -19.31 -13.93
CA GLN A 167 -17.74 -18.59 -15.21
C GLN A 167 -17.40 -17.12 -14.99
#